data_AF-A0A061RRI5-F1
#
_entry.id   AF-A0A061RRI5-F1
#
_cell.length_a   1.000
_cell.length_b   1.000
_cell.length_c   1.000
_cell.angle_alpha   90.00
_cell.angle_beta   90.00
_cell.angle_gamma   90.00
#
_symmetry.space_group_name_H-M   'P 1'
#
loop_
_entity.id
_entity.type
_entity.pdbx_description
1 polymer ?
#
loop_
_entity_poly.entity_id
_entity_poly.type
_entity_poly.pdbx_seq_one_letter_code
_entity_poly.pdbx_strand_id
1 'polypeptide(L)'
;LEHDDWFARRRLMLQRRKAIREAWLRERQQLMASLEATLARSAELEAAQAQAAANTLEREAARQQLQAELEVLRRKREADEKAATEQRIKSDREAAAKKAELEEHREFQREQNRQLVERYREEKEERERLESVQRLQREAEEAEMAARQAAFNQQRVDFRCILQEMKNEEREKNNRRLEVEEAERRGRLEAIRAQVAVEAQRDPQRVLKPTAASSAEESTVPSAFGNVNGYYDEQLFKDNRFKLTVALAEKGLLQTKLASEYASDVVTRTRTFRPARIDNLTTAQKQFVLPQL
;
A
#
# COMPACT_ATOMS: atom_id res chain seq x y z
N LEU A 1 25.58 8.57 161.44
CA LEU A 1 24.38 8.71 160.57
C LEU A 1 24.39 10.03 159.81
N GLU A 2 24.54 11.20 160.46
CA GLU A 2 24.53 12.50 159.74
C GLU A 2 25.69 12.73 158.74
N HIS A 3 26.89 12.22 159.04
CA HIS A 3 28.08 12.39 158.17
C HIS A 3 28.00 11.57 156.86
N ASP A 4 27.49 10.34 156.93
CA ASP A 4 27.37 9.46 155.76
C ASP A 4 26.29 9.97 154.79
N ASP A 5 25.19 10.50 155.33
CA ASP A 5 24.15 11.18 154.56
C ASP A 5 24.68 12.44 153.87
N TRP A 6 25.51 13.24 154.55
CA TRP A 6 26.17 14.40 153.97
C TRP A 6 27.12 13.99 152.83
N PHE A 7 27.93 12.95 153.04
CA PHE A 7 28.87 12.45 152.02
C PHE A 7 28.15 11.88 150.78
N ALA A 8 27.09 11.08 150.98
CA ALA A 8 26.26 10.55 149.90
C ALA A 8 25.58 11.67 149.09
N ARG A 9 25.01 12.69 149.77
CA ARG A 9 24.44 13.88 149.12
C ARG A 9 25.50 14.66 148.33
N ARG A 10 26.69 14.85 148.88
CA ARG A 10 27.81 15.54 148.21
C ARG A 10 28.27 14.80 146.96
N ARG A 11 28.44 13.47 147.04
CA ARG A 11 28.83 12.62 145.90
C ARG A 11 27.76 12.64 144.81
N LEU A 12 26.50 12.50 145.16
CA LEU A 12 25.37 12.58 144.23
C LEU A 12 25.31 13.95 143.54
N MET A 13 25.51 15.04 144.29
CA MET A 13 25.58 16.39 143.72
C MET A 13 26.73 16.55 142.71
N LEU A 14 27.91 16.01 143.01
CA LEU A 14 29.04 16.04 142.08
C LEU A 14 28.78 15.20 140.82
N GLN A 15 28.18 14.02 140.97
CA GLN A 15 27.77 13.18 139.85
C GLN A 15 26.71 13.85 138.98
N ARG A 16 25.68 14.47 139.58
CA ARG A 16 24.68 15.26 138.86
C ARG A 16 25.29 16.42 138.10
N ARG A 17 26.21 17.18 138.72
CA ARG A 17 26.95 18.27 138.06
C ARG A 17 27.82 17.78 136.90
N LYS A 18 28.38 16.57 136.98
CA LYS A 18 29.14 15.95 135.88
C LYS A 18 28.20 15.51 134.76
N ALA A 19 27.12 14.80 135.08
CA ALA A 19 26.13 14.33 134.12
C ALA A 19 25.45 15.48 133.35
N ILE A 20 25.12 16.59 134.02
CA ILE A 20 24.55 17.79 133.36
C ILE A 20 25.56 18.39 132.37
N ARG A 21 26.84 18.49 132.75
CA ARG A 21 27.90 18.99 131.85
C ARG A 21 28.09 18.08 130.64
N GLU A 22 28.12 16.77 130.85
CA GLU A 22 28.26 15.78 129.78
C GLU A 22 27.01 15.70 128.89
N ALA A 23 25.81 15.86 129.45
CA ALA A 23 24.56 15.98 128.68
C ALA A 23 24.58 17.24 127.81
N TRP A 24 24.93 18.39 128.40
CA TRP A 24 25.04 19.66 127.67
C TRP A 24 26.09 19.61 126.56
N LEU A 25 27.26 19.00 126.80
CA LEU A 25 28.28 18.82 125.77
C LEU A 25 27.77 17.93 124.62
N ARG A 26 27.06 16.84 124.93
CA ARG A 26 26.46 15.96 123.91
C ARG A 26 25.38 16.66 123.11
N GLU A 27 24.45 17.36 123.77
CA GLU A 27 23.40 18.14 123.11
C GLU A 27 23.99 19.23 122.21
N ARG A 28 25.03 19.93 122.69
CA ARG A 28 25.76 20.91 121.87
C ARG A 28 26.40 20.26 120.65
N GLN A 29 27.07 19.12 120.81
CA GLN A 29 27.68 18.39 119.68
C GLN A 29 26.63 17.90 118.67
N GLN A 30 25.51 17.36 119.15
CA GLN A 30 24.39 16.93 118.30
C GLN A 30 23.78 18.11 117.56
N LEU A 31 23.59 19.25 118.22
CA LEU A 31 23.09 20.46 117.60
C LEU A 31 24.06 20.96 116.52
N MET A 32 25.37 21.03 116.80
CA MET A 32 26.38 21.41 115.80
C MET A 32 26.37 20.47 114.59
N ALA A 33 26.36 19.15 114.81
CA ALA A 33 26.30 18.18 113.73
C ALA A 33 24.99 18.29 112.92
N SER A 34 23.87 18.59 113.58
CA SER A 34 22.59 18.80 112.89
C SER A 34 22.62 20.06 112.02
N LEU A 35 23.22 21.14 112.51
CA LEU A 35 23.38 22.39 111.75
C LEU A 35 24.31 22.18 110.56
N GLU A 36 25.45 21.53 110.76
CA GLU A 36 26.38 21.17 109.68
C GLU A 36 25.70 20.31 108.61
N ALA A 37 24.91 19.31 109.02
CA ALA A 37 24.14 18.49 108.07
C ALA A 37 23.07 19.29 107.31
N THR A 38 22.38 20.24 107.98
CA THR A 38 21.42 21.11 107.29
C THR A 38 22.09 22.06 106.31
N LEU A 39 23.25 22.61 106.66
CA LEU A 39 24.03 23.50 105.79
C LEU A 39 24.61 22.74 104.59
N ALA A 40 25.10 21.51 104.80
CA ALA A 40 25.57 20.66 103.71
C ALA A 40 24.43 20.35 102.75
N ARG A 41 23.24 19.98 103.27
CA ARG A 41 22.05 19.73 102.43
C ARG A 41 21.59 20.97 101.68
N SER A 42 21.60 22.16 102.31
CA SER A 42 21.22 23.39 101.60
C SER A 42 22.23 23.73 100.51
N ALA A 43 23.53 23.57 100.76
CA ALA A 43 24.57 23.79 99.76
C ALA A 43 24.46 22.81 98.58
N GLU A 44 24.17 21.53 98.84
CA GLU A 44 23.92 20.54 97.79
C GLU A 44 22.69 20.89 96.95
N LEU A 45 21.60 21.34 97.60
CA LEU A 45 20.38 21.77 96.90
C LEU A 45 20.62 23.02 96.05
N GLU A 46 21.33 24.02 96.57
CA GLU A 46 21.71 25.22 95.82
C GLU A 46 22.60 24.87 94.62
N ALA A 47 23.58 23.98 94.80
CA ALA A 47 24.43 23.51 93.72
C ALA A 47 23.63 22.75 92.65
N ALA A 48 22.71 21.88 93.05
CA ALA A 48 21.83 21.16 92.14
C ALA A 48 20.89 22.11 91.37
N GLN A 49 20.34 23.12 92.05
CA GLN A 49 19.51 24.16 91.42
C GLN A 49 20.31 25.01 90.43
N ALA A 50 21.53 25.41 90.79
CA ALA A 50 22.42 26.15 89.90
C ALA A 50 22.78 25.34 88.66
N GLN A 51 23.08 24.04 88.81
CA GLN A 51 23.34 23.14 87.68
C GLN A 51 22.09 22.96 86.80
N ALA A 52 20.91 22.79 87.39
CA ALA A 52 19.66 22.68 86.64
C ALA A 52 19.39 23.96 85.84
N ALA A 53 19.58 25.14 86.46
CA ALA A 53 19.44 26.44 85.81
C ALA A 53 20.44 26.62 84.65
N ALA A 54 21.71 26.26 84.86
CA ALA A 54 22.72 26.28 83.80
C ALA A 54 22.32 25.39 82.61
N ASN A 55 21.92 24.15 82.89
CA ASN A 55 21.46 23.21 81.87
C ASN A 55 20.23 23.72 81.10
N THR A 56 19.29 24.41 81.77
CA THR A 56 18.14 25.00 81.07
C THR A 56 18.56 26.12 80.13
N LEU A 57 19.48 27.00 80.56
CA LEU A 57 19.99 28.09 79.73
C LEU A 57 20.75 27.57 78.50
N GLU A 58 21.57 26.53 78.67
CA GLU A 58 22.28 25.88 77.55
C GLU A 58 21.31 25.29 76.53
N ARG A 59 20.25 24.62 76.99
CA ARG A 59 19.21 24.05 76.12
C ARG A 59 18.43 25.14 75.38
N GLU A 60 18.11 26.24 76.05
CA GLU A 60 17.43 27.38 75.43
C GLU A 60 18.29 28.04 74.36
N ALA A 61 19.58 28.26 74.65
CA ALA A 61 20.53 28.81 73.68
C ALA A 61 20.66 27.90 72.45
N ALA A 62 20.82 26.59 72.64
CA ALA A 62 20.87 25.62 71.55
C ALA A 62 19.57 25.62 70.72
N ARG A 63 18.41 25.71 71.38
CA ARG A 63 17.11 25.80 70.69
C ARG A 63 17.00 27.06 69.84
N GLN A 64 17.44 28.21 70.34
CA GLN A 64 17.43 29.47 69.59
C GLN A 64 18.33 29.42 68.36
N GLN A 65 19.53 28.82 68.49
CA GLN A 65 20.45 28.62 67.36
C GLN A 65 19.81 27.74 66.28
N LEU A 66 19.24 26.60 66.67
CA LEU A 66 18.55 25.70 65.73
C LEU A 66 17.35 26.36 65.07
N GLN A 67 16.58 27.18 65.81
CA GLN A 67 15.47 27.94 65.24
C GLN A 67 15.95 28.94 64.18
N ALA A 68 17.03 29.67 64.45
CA ALA A 68 17.61 30.58 63.47
C ALA A 68 18.11 29.85 62.21
N GLU A 69 18.79 28.71 62.36
CA GLU A 69 19.22 27.88 61.24
C GLU A 69 18.04 27.36 60.41
N LEU A 70 16.97 26.89 61.07
CA LEU A 70 15.76 26.43 60.40
C LEU A 70 15.08 27.55 59.61
N GLU A 71 15.04 28.78 60.14
CA GLU A 71 14.50 29.93 59.41
C GLU A 71 15.32 30.25 58.15
N VAL A 72 16.65 30.20 58.25
CA VAL A 72 17.53 30.39 57.09
C VAL A 72 17.27 29.32 56.03
N LEU A 73 17.15 28.06 56.42
CA LEU A 73 16.86 26.95 55.51
C LEU A 73 15.47 27.08 54.87
N ARG A 74 14.46 27.47 55.64
CA ARG A 74 13.10 27.74 55.11
C ARG A 74 13.12 28.83 54.05
N ARG A 75 13.79 29.95 54.32
CA ARG A 75 13.91 31.06 53.36
C ARG A 75 14.64 30.63 52.08
N LYS A 76 15.71 29.83 52.19
CA LYS A 76 16.41 29.28 51.01
C LYS A 76 15.49 28.39 50.18
N ARG A 77 14.79 27.45 50.83
CA ARG A 77 13.84 26.56 50.15
C ARG A 77 12.73 27.33 49.45
N GLU A 78 12.14 28.34 50.11
CA GLU A 78 11.11 29.18 49.51
C GLU A 78 11.65 29.97 48.29
N ALA A 79 12.90 30.45 48.35
CA ALA A 79 13.54 31.12 47.24
C ALA A 79 13.80 30.16 46.06
N ASP A 80 14.26 28.94 46.34
CA ASP A 80 14.48 27.90 45.33
C ASP A 80 13.17 27.47 44.68
N GLU A 81 12.11 27.28 45.47
CA GLU A 81 10.76 26.95 44.96
C GLU A 81 10.22 28.08 44.07
N LYS A 82 10.36 29.35 44.47
CA LYS A 82 9.99 30.50 43.64
C LYS A 82 10.80 30.54 42.35
N ALA A 83 12.12 30.42 42.43
CA ALA A 83 12.99 30.40 41.24
C ALA A 83 12.62 29.26 40.28
N ALA A 84 12.32 28.06 40.79
CA ALA A 84 11.88 26.93 39.99
C ALA A 84 10.53 27.21 39.31
N THR A 85 9.57 27.83 40.01
CA THR A 85 8.29 28.21 39.40
C THR A 85 8.45 29.29 38.32
N GLU A 86 9.29 30.30 38.54
CA GLU A 86 9.57 31.33 37.54
C GLU A 86 10.26 30.75 36.30
N GLN A 87 11.20 29.82 36.48
CA GLN A 87 11.84 29.11 35.39
C GLN A 87 10.83 28.29 34.58
N ARG A 88 9.91 27.57 35.24
CA ARG A 88 8.84 26.83 34.57
C ARG A 88 7.92 27.75 33.76
N ILE A 89 7.50 28.87 34.36
CA ILE A 89 6.66 29.86 33.66
C ILE A 89 7.40 30.44 32.46
N LYS A 90 8.70 30.73 32.57
CA LYS A 90 9.52 31.20 31.44
C LYS A 90 9.62 30.15 30.33
N SER A 91 9.94 28.90 30.67
CA SER A 91 10.02 27.82 29.68
C SER A 91 8.68 27.55 29.00
N ASP A 92 7.58 27.64 29.75
CA ASP A 92 6.23 27.44 29.20
C ASP A 92 5.86 28.59 28.25
N ARG A 93 6.23 29.84 28.59
CA ARG A 93 6.05 31.00 27.71
C ARG A 93 6.88 30.90 26.43
N GLU A 94 8.15 30.49 26.53
CA GLU A 94 9.00 30.28 25.36
C GLU A 94 8.48 29.15 24.47
N ALA A 95 8.01 28.05 25.07
CA ALA A 95 7.41 26.94 24.34
C ALA A 95 6.10 27.36 23.64
N ALA A 96 5.27 28.18 24.31
CA ALA A 96 4.05 28.72 23.71
C ALA A 96 4.37 29.68 22.56
N ALA A 97 5.35 30.56 22.71
CA ALA A 97 5.78 31.48 21.65
C ALA A 97 6.28 30.72 20.41
N LYS A 98 7.16 29.71 20.60
CA LYS A 98 7.64 28.86 19.51
C LYS A 98 6.51 28.10 18.81
N LYS A 99 5.50 27.64 19.55
CA LYS A 99 4.32 27.00 18.96
C LYS A 99 3.50 27.98 18.12
N ALA A 100 3.28 29.19 18.61
CA ALA A 100 2.58 30.23 17.86
C ALA A 100 3.32 30.59 16.56
N GLU A 101 4.64 30.82 16.62
CA GLU A 101 5.46 31.08 15.42
C GLU A 101 5.38 29.94 14.38
N LEU A 102 5.40 28.69 14.85
CA LEU A 102 5.25 27.52 13.96
C LEU A 102 3.84 27.44 13.35
N GLU A 103 2.81 27.82 14.09
CA GLU A 103 1.44 27.88 13.59
C GLU A 103 1.27 28.98 12.55
N GLU A 104 1.77 30.20 12.80
CA GLU A 104 1.76 31.30 11.83
C GLU A 104 2.51 30.92 10.54
N HIS A 105 3.69 30.31 10.65
CA HIS A 105 4.42 29.82 9.48
C HIS A 105 3.65 28.74 8.70
N ARG A 106 2.94 27.84 9.40
CA ARG A 106 2.10 26.82 8.76
C ARG A 106 0.90 27.44 8.06
N GLU A 107 0.26 28.44 8.66
CA GLU A 107 -0.85 29.17 8.07
C GLU A 107 -0.41 29.92 6.82
N PHE A 108 0.71 30.64 6.89
CA PHE A 108 1.29 31.32 5.73
C PHE A 108 1.60 30.35 4.58
N GLN A 109 2.19 29.19 4.87
CA GLN A 109 2.43 28.16 3.86
C GLN A 109 1.13 27.60 3.27
N ARG A 110 0.09 27.42 4.09
CA ARG A 110 -1.23 26.98 3.60
C ARG A 110 -1.85 27.99 2.67
N GLU A 111 -1.74 29.28 2.97
CA GLU A 111 -2.23 30.36 2.10
C GLU A 111 -1.48 30.40 0.77
N GLN A 112 -0.15 30.31 0.80
CA GLN A 112 0.66 30.24 -0.43
C GLN A 112 0.30 29.02 -1.29
N ASN A 113 0.17 27.84 -0.67
CA ASN A 113 -0.23 26.63 -1.37
C ASN A 113 -1.64 26.73 -1.94
N ARG A 114 -2.57 27.36 -1.21
CA ARG A 114 -3.93 27.60 -1.70
C ARG A 114 -3.93 28.48 -2.94
N GLN A 115 -3.19 29.59 -2.92
CA GLN A 115 -3.06 30.48 -4.07
C GLN A 115 -2.44 29.76 -5.28
N LEU A 116 -1.43 28.90 -5.05
CA LEU A 116 -0.81 28.12 -6.11
C LEU A 116 -1.80 27.13 -6.74
N VAL A 117 -2.60 26.44 -5.91
CA VAL A 117 -3.63 25.50 -6.38
C VAL A 117 -4.74 26.23 -7.14
N GLU A 118 -5.15 27.41 -6.69
CA GLU A 118 -6.15 28.23 -7.38
C GLU A 118 -5.64 28.65 -8.77
N ARG A 119 -4.41 29.17 -8.87
CA ARG A 119 -3.78 29.51 -10.16
C ARG A 119 -3.66 28.30 -11.09
N TYR A 120 -3.24 27.15 -10.56
CA TYR A 120 -3.14 25.93 -11.35
C TYR A 120 -4.50 25.47 -11.89
N ARG A 121 -5.57 25.62 -11.09
CA ARG A 121 -6.93 25.30 -11.53
C ARG A 121 -7.38 26.22 -12.65
N GLU A 122 -7.13 27.53 -12.53
CA GLU A 122 -7.42 28.51 -13.58
C GLU A 122 -6.68 28.17 -14.88
N GLU A 123 -5.37 27.94 -14.81
CA GLU A 123 -4.56 27.54 -15.99
C GLU A 123 -5.08 26.24 -16.62
N LYS A 124 -5.51 25.27 -15.80
CA LYS A 124 -6.05 24.01 -16.29
C LYS A 124 -7.38 24.21 -17.00
N GLU A 125 -8.28 25.01 -16.43
CA GLU A 125 -9.55 25.34 -17.06
C GLU A 125 -9.36 26.07 -18.39
N GLU A 126 -8.42 27.02 -18.47
CA GLU A 126 -8.10 27.71 -19.72
C GLU A 126 -7.57 26.74 -20.79
N ARG A 127 -6.69 25.81 -20.42
CA ARG A 127 -6.20 24.76 -21.34
C ARG A 127 -7.33 23.87 -21.84
N GLU A 128 -8.21 23.41 -20.94
CA GLU A 128 -9.36 22.59 -21.32
C GLU A 128 -10.33 23.35 -22.25
N ARG A 129 -10.53 24.66 -22.02
CA ARG A 129 -11.31 25.52 -22.93
C ARG A 129 -10.65 25.63 -24.30
N LEU A 130 -9.34 25.88 -24.37
CA LEU A 130 -8.61 25.95 -25.64
C LEU A 130 -8.65 24.61 -26.39
N GLU A 131 -8.45 23.50 -25.69
CA GLU A 131 -8.53 22.16 -26.28
C GLU A 131 -9.93 21.83 -26.78
N SER A 132 -10.99 22.21 -26.05
CA SER A 132 -12.36 21.98 -26.49
C SER A 132 -12.71 22.79 -27.74
N VAL A 133 -12.28 24.06 -27.81
CA VAL A 133 -12.45 24.88 -29.03
C VAL A 133 -11.68 24.26 -30.21
N GLN A 134 -10.44 23.81 -30.00
CA GLN A 134 -9.67 23.14 -31.05
C GLN A 134 -10.31 21.82 -31.51
N ARG A 135 -10.89 21.03 -30.59
CA ARG A 135 -11.62 19.81 -30.94
C ARG A 135 -12.85 20.12 -31.78
N LEU A 136 -13.65 21.09 -31.37
CA LEU A 136 -14.84 21.52 -32.14
C LEU A 136 -14.47 22.00 -33.55
N GLN A 137 -13.35 22.73 -33.69
CA GLN A 137 -12.85 23.14 -35.00
C GLN A 137 -12.45 21.95 -35.87
N ARG A 138 -11.72 20.97 -35.32
CA ARG A 138 -11.36 19.74 -36.05
C ARG A 138 -12.58 18.93 -36.45
N GLU A 139 -13.55 18.78 -35.55
CA GLU A 139 -14.82 18.09 -35.85
C GLU A 139 -15.60 18.79 -36.98
N ALA A 140 -15.61 20.13 -36.99
CA ALA A 140 -16.22 20.89 -38.09
C ALA A 140 -15.49 20.69 -39.42
N GLU A 141 -14.15 20.73 -39.42
CA GLU A 141 -13.33 20.47 -40.62
C GLU A 141 -13.55 19.04 -41.16
N GLU A 142 -13.58 18.05 -40.27
CA GLU A 142 -13.86 16.65 -40.62
C GLU A 142 -15.28 16.50 -41.20
N ALA A 143 -16.27 17.16 -40.62
CA ALA A 143 -17.65 17.16 -41.11
C ALA A 143 -17.76 17.81 -42.51
N GLU A 144 -17.07 18.92 -42.75
CA GLU A 144 -17.00 19.54 -44.09
C GLU A 144 -16.38 18.59 -45.12
N MET A 145 -15.26 17.96 -44.77
CA MET A 145 -14.57 17.02 -45.66
C MET A 145 -15.44 15.79 -45.94
N ALA A 146 -16.13 15.26 -44.93
CA ALA A 146 -17.08 14.17 -45.08
C ALA A 146 -18.26 14.56 -45.99
N ALA A 147 -18.80 15.78 -45.85
CA ALA A 147 -19.87 16.28 -46.72
C ALA A 147 -19.42 16.41 -48.18
N ARG A 148 -18.20 16.93 -48.42
CA ARG A 148 -17.61 17.00 -49.77
C ARG A 148 -17.41 15.61 -50.39
N GLN A 149 -16.91 14.66 -49.60
CA GLN A 149 -16.76 13.27 -50.05
C GLN A 149 -18.10 12.61 -50.34
N ALA A 150 -19.12 12.86 -49.50
CA ALA A 150 -20.48 12.34 -49.70
C ALA A 150 -21.08 12.85 -51.01
N ALA A 151 -20.96 14.15 -51.29
CA ALA A 151 -21.42 14.74 -52.56
C ALA A 151 -20.71 14.13 -53.78
N PHE A 152 -19.39 13.94 -53.70
CA PHE A 152 -18.63 13.29 -54.77
C PHE A 152 -19.02 11.82 -54.96
N ASN A 153 -19.23 11.09 -53.87
CA ASN A 153 -19.67 9.70 -53.91
C ASN A 153 -21.07 9.56 -54.50
N GLN A 154 -22.00 10.48 -54.19
CA GLN A 154 -23.32 10.53 -54.82
C GLN A 154 -23.18 10.68 -56.34
N GLN A 155 -22.41 11.66 -56.82
CA GLN A 155 -22.17 11.84 -58.26
C GLN A 155 -21.59 10.58 -58.93
N ARG A 156 -20.69 9.86 -58.25
CA ARG A 156 -20.12 8.60 -58.75
C ARG A 156 -21.14 7.48 -58.82
N VAL A 157 -22.04 7.40 -57.83
CA VAL A 157 -23.12 6.41 -57.81
C VAL A 157 -24.09 6.72 -58.96
N ASP A 158 -24.52 7.97 -59.10
CA ASP A 158 -25.43 8.40 -60.17
C ASP A 158 -24.85 8.10 -61.56
N PHE A 159 -23.57 8.44 -61.77
CA PHE A 159 -22.88 8.11 -63.03
C PHE A 159 -22.85 6.60 -63.31
N ARG A 160 -22.62 5.77 -62.27
CA ARG A 160 -22.63 4.31 -62.41
C ARG A 160 -24.03 3.77 -62.71
N CYS A 161 -25.06 4.34 -62.10
CA CYS A 161 -26.46 4.01 -62.39
C CYS A 161 -26.79 4.29 -63.85
N ILE A 162 -26.48 5.49 -64.35
CA ILE A 162 -26.69 5.87 -65.76
C ILE A 162 -25.93 4.93 -66.70
N LEU A 163 -24.66 4.63 -66.41
CA LEU A 163 -23.86 3.70 -67.22
C LEU A 163 -24.48 2.30 -67.27
N GLN A 164 -25.04 1.85 -66.14
CA GLN A 164 -25.69 0.54 -66.05
C GLN A 164 -27.01 0.50 -66.82
N GLU A 165 -27.80 1.57 -66.76
CA GLU A 165 -29.03 1.74 -67.56
C GLU A 165 -28.71 1.70 -69.06
N MET A 166 -27.71 2.45 -69.52
CA MET A 166 -27.24 2.42 -70.91
C MET A 166 -26.85 1.00 -71.36
N LYS A 167 -26.08 0.27 -70.54
CA LYS A 167 -25.71 -1.13 -70.83
C LYS A 167 -26.92 -2.05 -70.88
N ASN A 168 -27.91 -1.85 -70.02
CA ASN A 168 -29.13 -2.64 -70.02
C ASN A 168 -29.95 -2.35 -71.28
N GLU A 169 -30.11 -1.09 -71.69
CA GLU A 169 -30.76 -0.72 -72.94
C GLU A 169 -30.06 -1.31 -74.17
N GLU A 170 -28.72 -1.26 -74.22
CA GLU A 170 -27.94 -1.89 -75.29
C GLU A 170 -28.13 -3.41 -75.33
N ARG A 171 -28.16 -4.07 -74.17
CA ARG A 171 -28.47 -5.50 -74.07
C ARG A 171 -29.88 -5.80 -74.55
N GLU A 172 -30.88 -5.02 -74.17
CA GLU A 172 -32.25 -5.19 -74.65
C GLU A 172 -32.35 -5.00 -76.17
N LYS A 173 -31.70 -3.97 -76.72
CA LYS A 173 -31.65 -3.73 -78.17
C LYS A 173 -30.97 -4.90 -78.90
N ASN A 174 -29.87 -5.42 -78.38
CA ASN A 174 -29.18 -6.57 -78.95
C ASN A 174 -30.02 -7.85 -78.85
N ASN A 175 -30.67 -8.09 -77.71
CA ASN A 175 -31.57 -9.23 -77.55
C ASN A 175 -32.73 -9.17 -78.55
N ARG A 176 -33.36 -8.01 -78.73
CA ARG A 176 -34.42 -7.83 -79.74
C ARG A 176 -33.92 -8.08 -81.16
N ARG A 177 -32.70 -7.63 -81.50
CA ARG A 177 -32.08 -7.93 -82.81
C ARG A 177 -31.84 -9.43 -83.00
N LEU A 178 -31.28 -10.08 -81.99
CA LEU A 178 -31.04 -11.53 -82.00
C LEU A 178 -32.36 -12.32 -82.12
N GLU A 179 -33.42 -11.90 -81.43
CA GLU A 179 -34.75 -12.52 -81.55
C GLU A 179 -35.31 -12.42 -82.97
N VAL A 180 -35.15 -11.27 -83.63
CA VAL A 180 -35.57 -11.08 -85.03
C VAL A 180 -34.72 -11.95 -85.97
N GLU A 181 -33.40 -11.94 -85.83
CA GLU A 181 -32.50 -12.77 -86.63
C GLU A 181 -32.77 -14.27 -86.44
N GLU A 182 -33.06 -14.70 -85.20
CA GLU A 182 -33.46 -16.06 -84.91
C GLU A 182 -34.81 -16.41 -85.53
N ALA A 183 -35.80 -15.52 -85.48
CA ALA A 183 -37.10 -15.72 -86.12
C ALA A 183 -36.95 -15.87 -87.64
N GLU A 184 -36.16 -15.01 -88.29
CA GLU A 184 -35.84 -15.11 -89.71
C GLU A 184 -35.09 -16.41 -90.05
N ARG A 185 -34.10 -16.79 -89.22
CA ARG A 185 -33.34 -18.03 -89.39
C ARG A 185 -34.24 -19.24 -89.24
N ARG A 186 -35.15 -19.26 -88.26
CA ARG A 186 -36.14 -20.32 -88.07
C ARG A 186 -37.07 -20.40 -89.28
N GLY A 187 -37.58 -19.28 -89.79
CA GLY A 187 -38.37 -19.25 -91.02
C GLY A 187 -37.62 -19.79 -92.24
N ARG A 188 -36.34 -19.42 -92.42
CA ARG A 188 -35.48 -19.99 -93.48
C ARG A 188 -35.29 -21.50 -93.33
N LEU A 189 -35.03 -21.97 -92.10
CA LEU A 189 -34.86 -23.40 -91.82
C LEU A 189 -36.17 -24.18 -92.00
N GLU A 190 -37.32 -23.62 -91.64
CA GLU A 190 -38.63 -24.22 -91.86
C GLU A 190 -38.97 -24.34 -93.35
N ALA A 191 -38.65 -23.32 -94.16
CA ALA A 191 -38.78 -23.39 -95.62
C ALA A 191 -37.89 -24.50 -96.22
N ILE A 192 -36.64 -24.62 -95.76
CA ILE A 192 -35.74 -25.71 -96.19
C ILE A 192 -36.27 -27.07 -95.74
N ARG A 193 -36.78 -27.19 -94.50
CA ARG A 193 -37.38 -28.43 -93.99
C ARG A 193 -38.59 -28.86 -94.80
N ALA A 194 -39.40 -27.91 -95.28
CA ALA A 194 -40.52 -28.19 -96.17
C ALA A 194 -40.05 -28.68 -97.56
N GLN A 195 -38.92 -28.17 -98.06
CA GLN A 195 -38.33 -28.62 -99.34
C GLN A 195 -37.62 -29.98 -99.25
N VAL A 196 -36.98 -30.26 -98.12
CA VAL A 196 -36.24 -31.51 -97.84
C VAL A 196 -37.06 -32.41 -96.91
N ALA A 197 -38.39 -32.42 -97.07
CA ALA A 197 -39.23 -33.35 -96.35
C ALA A 197 -38.89 -34.78 -96.78
N VAL A 198 -38.04 -35.45 -96.01
CA VAL A 198 -37.61 -36.82 -96.27
C VAL A 198 -38.78 -37.74 -95.93
N GLU A 199 -39.43 -38.27 -96.96
CA GLU A 199 -40.42 -39.37 -96.87
C GLU A 199 -39.71 -40.71 -96.61
N ALA A 200 -38.92 -40.80 -95.55
CA ALA A 200 -38.38 -42.08 -95.09
C ALA A 200 -39.34 -42.71 -94.07
N GLN A 201 -39.69 -43.98 -94.29
CA GLN A 201 -40.47 -44.73 -93.31
C GLN A 201 -39.70 -44.80 -91.98
N ARG A 202 -40.42 -44.51 -90.89
CA ARG A 202 -39.87 -44.47 -89.54
C ARG A 202 -39.53 -45.90 -89.11
N ASP A 203 -38.27 -46.29 -89.23
CA ASP A 203 -37.76 -47.59 -88.79
C ASP A 203 -37.09 -47.49 -87.40
N PRO A 204 -37.83 -47.75 -86.30
CA PRO A 204 -37.32 -47.63 -84.93
C PRO A 204 -36.22 -48.65 -84.60
N GLN A 205 -36.07 -49.74 -85.37
CA GLN A 205 -35.07 -50.77 -85.08
C GLN A 205 -33.64 -50.30 -85.41
N ARG A 206 -33.49 -49.36 -86.35
CA ARG A 206 -32.18 -48.79 -86.72
C ARG A 206 -31.59 -47.89 -85.62
N VAL A 207 -32.44 -47.25 -84.83
CA VAL A 207 -32.04 -46.32 -83.76
C VAL A 207 -31.56 -47.06 -82.51
N LEU A 208 -32.02 -48.30 -82.30
CA LEU A 208 -31.68 -49.12 -81.14
C LEU A 208 -30.39 -49.95 -81.32
N LYS A 209 -29.67 -49.81 -82.44
CA LYS A 209 -28.42 -50.55 -82.65
C LYS A 209 -27.27 -49.91 -81.83
N PRO A 210 -26.56 -50.68 -81.00
CA PRO A 210 -25.39 -50.18 -80.28
C PRO A 210 -24.33 -49.72 -81.28
N THR A 211 -23.83 -48.51 -81.11
CA THR A 211 -22.72 -47.98 -81.92
C THR A 211 -21.39 -48.49 -81.35
N ALA A 212 -20.35 -48.57 -82.17
CA ALA A 212 -19.06 -49.13 -81.79
C ALA A 212 -18.40 -48.45 -80.56
N ALA A 213 -18.84 -47.25 -80.18
CA ALA A 213 -18.38 -46.56 -78.98
C ALA A 213 -18.97 -47.12 -77.67
N SER A 214 -20.05 -47.90 -77.74
CA SER A 214 -20.75 -48.44 -76.56
C SER A 214 -20.29 -49.85 -76.12
N SER A 215 -19.25 -50.43 -76.73
CA SER A 215 -18.76 -51.79 -76.43
C SER A 215 -17.35 -51.85 -75.81
N ALA A 216 -16.80 -50.76 -75.28
CA ALA A 216 -15.49 -50.74 -74.62
C ALA A 216 -15.65 -50.82 -73.09
N GLU A 217 -15.14 -51.90 -72.47
CA GLU A 217 -15.08 -52.07 -71.01
C GLU A 217 -13.90 -51.28 -70.39
N GLU A 218 -14.15 -50.58 -69.28
CA GLU A 218 -13.19 -49.79 -68.51
C GLU A 218 -12.26 -50.68 -67.66
N SER A 219 -10.98 -50.79 -68.05
CA SER A 219 -9.96 -51.47 -67.26
C SER A 219 -9.50 -50.59 -66.08
N THR A 220 -9.75 -51.02 -64.85
CA THR A 220 -9.23 -50.41 -63.62
C THR A 220 -7.77 -50.81 -63.39
N VAL A 221 -6.84 -49.93 -63.74
CA VAL A 221 -5.40 -50.11 -63.47
C VAL A 221 -5.13 -49.67 -62.02
N PRO A 222 -4.54 -50.51 -61.14
CA PRO A 222 -4.10 -50.07 -59.82
C PRO A 222 -2.85 -49.19 -59.95
N SER A 223 -2.89 -48.02 -59.31
CA SER A 223 -1.77 -47.06 -59.28
C SER A 223 -0.49 -47.71 -58.73
N ALA A 224 0.61 -47.60 -59.46
CA ALA A 224 1.90 -48.22 -59.15
C ALA A 224 2.62 -47.63 -57.91
N PHE A 225 2.10 -46.55 -57.33
CA PHE A 225 2.67 -45.90 -56.15
C PHE A 225 1.79 -46.20 -54.93
N GLY A 226 2.31 -47.00 -53.99
CA GLY A 226 1.68 -47.18 -52.69
C GLY A 226 1.54 -45.83 -51.96
N ASN A 227 0.50 -45.68 -51.14
CA ASN A 227 0.26 -44.44 -50.39
C ASN A 227 1.49 -44.07 -49.55
N VAL A 228 2.14 -42.96 -49.91
CA VAL A 228 3.26 -42.41 -49.17
C VAL A 228 2.71 -41.79 -47.88
N ASN A 229 2.89 -42.48 -46.76
CA ASN A 229 2.56 -41.97 -45.43
C ASN A 229 3.65 -40.98 -45.00
N GLY A 230 3.63 -39.78 -45.57
CA GLY A 230 4.53 -38.67 -45.23
C GLY A 230 3.76 -37.44 -44.79
N TYR A 231 4.49 -36.43 -44.31
CA TYR A 231 3.94 -35.10 -44.07
C TYR A 231 3.96 -34.29 -45.36
N TYR A 232 2.85 -33.65 -45.69
CA TYR A 232 2.79 -32.70 -46.80
C TYR A 232 3.29 -31.33 -46.34
N ASP A 233 3.82 -30.51 -47.24
CA ASP A 233 4.28 -29.15 -46.94
C ASP A 233 3.18 -28.32 -46.27
N GLU A 234 1.94 -28.44 -46.75
CA GLU A 234 0.77 -27.80 -46.15
C GLU A 234 0.53 -28.21 -44.69
N GLN A 235 0.92 -29.43 -44.30
CA GLN A 235 0.82 -29.91 -42.92
C GLN A 235 1.97 -29.38 -42.05
N LEU A 236 3.17 -29.25 -42.61
CA LEU A 236 4.32 -28.65 -41.91
C LEU A 236 4.09 -27.16 -41.62
N PHE A 237 3.55 -26.42 -42.59
CA PHE A 237 3.20 -25.01 -42.41
C PHE A 237 1.98 -24.77 -41.52
N LYS A 238 1.28 -25.79 -41.02
CA LYS A 238 0.28 -25.61 -39.95
C LYS A 238 0.93 -25.40 -38.58
N ASP A 239 2.17 -25.84 -38.37
CA ASP A 239 2.87 -25.62 -37.11
C ASP A 239 3.56 -24.24 -37.08
N ASN A 240 3.23 -23.44 -36.06
CA ASN A 240 3.83 -22.13 -35.84
C ASN A 240 5.33 -22.23 -35.52
N ARG A 241 5.77 -23.33 -34.89
CA ARG A 241 7.20 -23.57 -34.65
C ARG A 241 7.96 -23.71 -35.94
N PHE A 242 7.44 -24.51 -36.87
CA PHE A 242 8.05 -24.72 -38.16
C PHE A 242 8.15 -23.41 -38.97
N LYS A 243 7.06 -22.64 -39.03
CA LYS A 243 7.05 -21.30 -39.64
C LYS A 243 8.11 -20.37 -39.07
N LEU A 244 8.21 -20.32 -37.73
CA LEU A 244 9.19 -19.46 -37.06
C LEU A 244 10.61 -19.94 -37.31
N THR A 245 10.88 -21.26 -37.30
CA THR A 245 12.21 -21.78 -37.61
C THR A 245 12.64 -21.45 -39.03
N VAL A 246 11.74 -21.57 -40.02
CA VAL A 246 12.03 -21.21 -41.42
C VAL A 246 12.31 -19.70 -41.53
N ALA A 247 11.46 -18.86 -40.92
CA ALA A 247 11.67 -17.41 -40.93
C ALA A 247 12.99 -16.99 -40.24
N LEU A 248 13.36 -17.63 -39.13
CA LEU A 248 14.61 -17.37 -38.42
C LEU A 248 15.84 -17.87 -39.21
N ALA A 249 15.69 -19.00 -39.94
CA ALA A 249 16.72 -19.52 -40.84
C ALA A 249 16.96 -18.59 -42.03
N GLU A 250 15.88 -18.10 -42.67
CA GLU A 250 15.94 -17.15 -43.78
C GLU A 250 16.63 -15.83 -43.39
N LYS A 251 16.52 -15.43 -42.13
CA LYS A 251 17.21 -14.25 -41.58
C LYS A 251 18.62 -14.55 -41.04
N GLY A 252 19.12 -15.78 -41.17
CA GLY A 252 20.46 -16.18 -40.74
C GLY A 252 20.66 -16.23 -39.22
N LEU A 253 19.58 -16.09 -38.43
CA LEU A 253 19.65 -16.02 -36.97
C LEU A 253 19.98 -17.36 -36.32
N LEU A 254 19.78 -18.47 -37.04
CA LEU A 254 20.14 -19.81 -36.56
C LEU A 254 21.62 -20.18 -36.78
N GLN A 255 22.36 -19.38 -37.57
CA GLN A 255 23.75 -19.70 -37.95
C GLN A 255 24.80 -19.17 -36.95
N THR A 256 24.49 -18.11 -36.21
CA THR A 256 25.41 -17.55 -35.21
C THR A 256 25.13 -18.13 -33.82
N LYS A 257 26.16 -18.50 -33.06
CA LYS A 257 26.00 -19.22 -31.77
C LYS A 257 25.08 -18.50 -30.79
N LEU A 258 25.26 -17.20 -30.61
CA LEU A 258 24.45 -16.38 -29.69
C LEU A 258 23.00 -16.21 -30.15
N ALA A 259 22.76 -15.95 -31.44
CA ALA A 259 21.39 -15.79 -31.93
C ALA A 259 20.67 -17.14 -32.05
N SER A 260 21.41 -18.24 -32.24
CA SER A 260 20.88 -19.60 -32.29
C SER A 260 20.35 -20.06 -30.94
N GLU A 261 21.03 -19.72 -29.84
CA GLU A 261 20.54 -19.98 -28.47
C GLU A 261 19.22 -19.23 -28.22
N TYR A 262 19.17 -17.93 -28.54
CA TYR A 262 17.96 -17.13 -28.35
C TYR A 262 16.82 -17.56 -29.28
N ALA A 263 17.12 -17.87 -30.53
CA ALA A 263 16.15 -18.38 -31.50
C ALA A 263 15.56 -19.73 -31.06
N SER A 264 16.39 -20.62 -30.52
CA SER A 264 15.95 -21.92 -29.98
C SER A 264 15.04 -21.74 -28.76
N ASP A 265 15.38 -20.81 -27.88
CA ASP A 265 14.54 -20.42 -26.73
C ASP A 265 13.18 -19.85 -27.17
N VAL A 266 13.15 -19.03 -28.20
CA VAL A 266 11.90 -18.47 -28.74
C VAL A 266 11.05 -19.59 -29.36
N VAL A 267 11.65 -20.49 -30.17
CA VAL A 267 10.94 -21.60 -30.80
C VAL A 267 10.37 -22.56 -29.76
N THR A 268 11.10 -22.89 -28.69
CA THR A 268 10.61 -23.78 -27.63
C THR A 268 9.44 -23.17 -26.84
N ARG A 269 9.44 -21.85 -26.62
CA ARG A 269 8.35 -21.13 -25.93
C ARG A 269 7.11 -20.93 -26.78
N THR A 270 7.22 -21.02 -28.11
CA THR A 270 6.05 -20.86 -28.99
C THR A 270 5.09 -22.04 -28.86
N ARG A 271 3.79 -21.73 -28.90
CA ARG A 271 2.71 -22.72 -28.76
C ARG A 271 2.63 -23.60 -30.00
N THR A 272 2.58 -24.91 -29.81
CA THR A 272 2.32 -25.88 -30.88
C THR A 272 0.86 -25.84 -31.32
N PHE A 273 0.60 -26.20 -32.57
CA PHE A 273 -0.77 -26.30 -33.10
C PHE A 273 -1.63 -27.33 -32.35
N ARG A 274 -1.02 -28.41 -31.84
CA ARG A 274 -1.69 -29.40 -30.99
C ARG A 274 -1.03 -29.45 -29.61
N PRO A 275 -1.80 -29.42 -28.52
CA PRO A 275 -1.26 -29.62 -27.18
C PRO A 275 -0.73 -31.05 -27.04
N ALA A 276 0.20 -31.24 -26.09
CA ALA A 276 0.68 -32.58 -25.77
C ALA A 276 -0.48 -33.46 -25.26
N ARG A 277 -0.52 -34.71 -25.72
CA ARG A 277 -1.47 -35.71 -25.18
C ARG A 277 -1.21 -35.88 -23.68
N ILE A 278 -2.28 -36.08 -22.91
CA ILE A 278 -2.25 -36.17 -21.44
C ILE A 278 -1.27 -37.25 -20.96
N ASP A 279 -1.18 -38.36 -21.69
CA ASP A 279 -0.27 -39.48 -21.36
C ASP A 279 1.21 -39.09 -21.44
N ASN A 280 1.55 -38.10 -22.27
CA ASN A 280 2.91 -37.61 -22.46
C ASN A 280 3.31 -36.52 -21.45
N LEU A 281 2.39 -36.08 -20.59
CA LEU A 281 2.68 -35.10 -19.55
C LEU A 281 3.40 -35.77 -18.37
N THR A 282 4.42 -35.10 -17.85
CA THR A 282 5.07 -35.52 -16.60
C THR A 282 4.11 -35.38 -15.41
N THR A 283 4.36 -36.11 -14.32
CA THR A 283 3.51 -36.08 -13.12
C THR A 283 3.30 -34.66 -12.58
N ALA A 284 4.33 -33.82 -12.64
CA ALA A 284 4.25 -32.40 -12.26
C ALA A 284 3.38 -31.56 -13.22
N GLN A 285 3.43 -31.84 -14.53
CA GLN A 285 2.63 -31.13 -15.53
C GLN A 285 1.15 -31.56 -15.50
N LYS A 286 0.86 -32.82 -15.18
CA LYS A 286 -0.52 -33.33 -15.03
C LYS A 286 -1.29 -32.60 -13.93
N GLN A 287 -0.63 -32.24 -12.82
CA GLN A 287 -1.24 -31.50 -11.71
C GLN A 287 -1.70 -30.08 -12.09
N PHE A 288 -1.10 -29.45 -13.09
CA PHE A 288 -1.48 -28.11 -13.56
C PHE A 288 -2.62 -28.13 -14.59
N VAL A 289 -2.79 -29.23 -15.34
CA VAL A 289 -3.77 -29.34 -16.44
C VAL A 289 -5.10 -29.94 -15.97
N LEU A 290 -5.08 -30.83 -14.96
CA LEU A 290 -6.28 -31.48 -14.43
C LEU A 290 -7.28 -30.58 -13.66
N PRO A 291 -6.91 -29.49 -12.96
CA PRO A 291 -7.87 -28.65 -12.24
C PRO A 291 -8.63 -27.63 -13.12
N GLN A 292 -8.48 -27.66 -14.45
CA GLN A 292 -9.19 -26.77 -15.40
C GLN A 292 -10.19 -27.51 -16.33
N LEU A 293 -10.50 -28.76 -16.03
CA LEU A 293 -11.63 -29.52 -16.59
C LEU A 293 -12.70 -29.71 -15.53
#